data_AF-A0A2N1D3T4-F1
#
_entry.id   AF-A0A2N1D3T4-F1
#
_cell.length_a   1.000
_cell.length_b   1.000
_cell.length_c   1.000
_cell.angle_alpha   90.00
_cell.angle_beta   90.00
_cell.angle_gamma   90.00
#
_symmetry.space_group_name_H-M   'P 1'
#
loop_
_entity.id
_entity.type
_entity.pdbx_description
1 polymer ?
#
loop_
_entity_poly.entity_id
_entity_poly.type
_entity_poly.pdbx_seq_one_letter_code
_entity_poly.pdbx_strand_id
1 'polypeptide(L)'
;MNIEFEATIVDYGEAIGGDIIQVLFAEGEDEDPFNLTHRYLCFSSNYEFDFCILQAEWFDGNEVDGGVSVVSYKIGQNKATIQLKNGYVFNIHYKQTASVLAQIRSYLARECSEIDT
;
A
#
# COMPACT_ATOMS: atom_id res chain seq x y z
N MET A 1 3.61 -3.29 -15.40
CA MET A 1 3.76 -1.82 -15.45
C MET A 1 4.62 -1.39 -14.27
N ASN A 2 5.48 -0.37 -14.41
CA ASN A 2 6.24 0.19 -13.28
C ASN A 2 5.70 1.58 -12.97
N ILE A 3 5.26 1.80 -11.73
CA ILE A 3 4.79 3.09 -11.23
C ILE A 3 5.79 3.57 -10.18
N GLU A 4 6.21 4.82 -10.29
CA GLU A 4 7.16 5.43 -9.35
C GLU A 4 6.68 6.80 -8.90
N PHE A 5 6.62 7.03 -7.59
CA PHE A 5 6.18 8.30 -7.01
C PHE A 5 6.80 8.57 -5.63
N GLU A 6 6.75 9.82 -5.18
CA GLU A 6 7.18 10.24 -3.85
C GLU A 6 5.96 10.42 -2.96
N ALA A 7 5.75 9.51 -2.02
CA ALA A 7 4.68 9.60 -1.05
C ALA A 7 5.04 10.60 0.04
N THR A 8 4.25 11.67 0.13
CA THR A 8 4.30 12.63 1.24
C THR A 8 3.47 12.15 2.43
N ILE A 9 2.53 11.24 2.18
CA ILE A 9 1.68 10.60 3.18
C ILE A 9 2.00 9.11 3.18
N VAL A 10 2.33 8.60 4.36
CA VAL A 10 2.48 7.16 4.62
C VAL A 10 1.70 6.85 5.88
N ASP A 11 0.65 6.05 5.78
CA ASP A 11 -0.23 5.80 6.92
C ASP A 11 -0.47 4.31 7.15
N TYR A 12 -0.73 3.98 8.41
CA TYR A 12 -1.14 2.65 8.88
C TYR A 12 -2.37 2.83 9.75
N GLY A 13 -3.51 2.33 9.27
CA GLY A 13 -4.80 2.42 9.94
C GLY A 13 -5.34 1.05 10.33
N GLU A 14 -5.96 1.00 11.51
CA GLU A 14 -6.75 -0.16 11.97
C GLU A 14 -8.18 0.31 12.26
N ALA A 15 -9.16 -0.47 11.82
CA ALA A 15 -10.57 -0.25 12.10
C ALA A 15 -11.20 -1.51 12.69
N ILE A 16 -12.33 -1.33 13.36
CA ILE A 16 -13.13 -2.42 13.97
C ILE A 16 -12.25 -3.30 14.87
N GLY A 17 -11.47 -2.69 15.77
CA GLY A 17 -10.62 -3.44 16.70
C GLY A 17 -9.47 -4.24 16.06
N GLY A 18 -9.11 -3.94 14.80
CA GLY A 18 -8.05 -4.61 14.06
C GLY A 18 -8.54 -5.59 13.00
N ASP A 19 -9.86 -5.73 12.83
CA ASP A 19 -10.45 -6.60 11.81
C ASP A 19 -10.26 -6.03 10.40
N ILE A 20 -10.02 -4.73 10.27
CA ILE A 20 -9.63 -4.11 9.01
C ILE A 20 -8.31 -3.38 9.22
N ILE A 21 -7.31 -3.74 8.42
CA ILE A 21 -6.01 -3.07 8.39
C ILE A 21 -5.82 -2.45 7.01
N GLN A 22 -5.34 -1.21 6.98
CA GLN A 22 -5.08 -0.46 5.76
C GLN A 22 -3.71 0.23 5.84
N VAL A 23 -3.00 0.22 4.72
CA VAL A 23 -1.76 0.98 4.54
C VAL A 23 -1.92 1.86 3.32
N LEU A 24 -1.53 3.12 3.46
CA LEU A 24 -1.61 4.12 2.41
C LEU A 24 -0.23 4.71 2.13
N PHE A 25 0.10 4.83 0.85
CA PHE A 25 1.17 5.67 0.34
C PHE A 25 0.56 6.63 -0.68
N ALA A 26 0.68 7.95 -0.49
CA ALA A 26 0.10 8.93 -1.40
C ALA A 26 1.02 10.14 -1.62
N GLU A 27 1.04 10.70 -2.84
CA GLU A 27 1.79 11.92 -3.17
C GLU A 27 1.27 13.16 -2.44
N GLY A 28 -0.01 13.15 -2.04
CA GLY A 28 -0.66 14.25 -1.33
C GLY A 28 -2.06 13.85 -0.85
N GLU A 29 -2.74 14.78 -0.19
CA GLU A 29 -4.15 14.62 0.17
C GLU A 29 -5.00 15.00 -1.05
N ASP A 30 -5.89 14.11 -1.48
CA ASP A 30 -6.95 14.47 -2.44
C ASP A 30 -8.20 14.91 -1.65
N GLU A 31 -8.63 16.15 -1.86
CA GLU A 31 -9.83 16.71 -1.19
C GLU A 31 -11.14 16.16 -1.78
N ASP A 32 -11.12 15.72 -3.04
CA ASP A 32 -12.27 15.18 -3.77
C ASP A 32 -11.96 13.75 -4.28
N PRO A 33 -12.63 12.71 -3.75
CA PRO A 33 -12.40 11.33 -4.18
C PRO A 33 -12.86 11.05 -5.62
N PHE A 34 -13.64 11.94 -6.24
CA PHE A 34 -14.06 11.83 -7.63
C PHE A 34 -13.13 12.57 -8.60
N ASN A 35 -12.17 13.33 -8.07
CA ASN A 35 -11.22 14.13 -8.84
C ASN A 35 -9.82 13.98 -8.25
N LEU A 36 -9.33 12.75 -8.27
CA LEU A 36 -8.00 12.40 -7.80
C LEU A 36 -6.94 13.04 -8.68
N THR A 37 -5.95 13.65 -8.05
CA THR A 37 -4.84 14.34 -8.71
C THR A 37 -3.48 13.78 -8.30
N HIS A 38 -3.44 13.03 -7.20
CA HIS A 38 -2.22 12.52 -6.61
C HIS A 38 -2.15 11.01 -6.66
N ARG A 39 -1.02 10.48 -7.12
CA ARG A 39 -0.82 9.03 -7.16
C ARG A 39 -0.87 8.47 -5.75
N TYR A 40 -1.53 7.33 -5.61
CA TYR A 40 -1.52 6.59 -4.36
C TYR A 40 -1.47 5.09 -4.61
N LEU A 41 -0.99 4.38 -3.60
CA LEU A 41 -1.17 2.95 -3.44
C LEU A 41 -1.73 2.73 -2.03
N CYS A 42 -2.91 2.13 -1.99
CA CYS A 42 -3.55 1.66 -0.79
C CYS A 42 -3.59 0.13 -0.83
N PHE A 43 -3.32 -0.54 0.27
CA PHE A 43 -3.64 -1.95 0.39
C PHE A 43 -4.23 -2.28 1.76
N SER A 44 -5.16 -3.22 1.77
CA SER A 44 -5.92 -3.58 2.96
C SER A 44 -6.24 -5.07 3.03
N SER A 45 -6.45 -5.50 4.26
CA SER A 45 -6.93 -6.83 4.63
C SER A 45 -8.17 -6.64 5.50
N ASN A 46 -9.26 -7.32 5.15
CA ASN A 46 -10.48 -7.39 5.96
C ASN A 46 -10.64 -8.83 6.50
N TYR A 47 -10.43 -8.99 7.80
CA TYR A 47 -10.49 -10.27 8.53
C TYR A 47 -11.90 -10.59 9.05
N GLU A 48 -12.91 -9.77 8.78
CA GLU A 48 -14.32 -10.14 9.04
C GLU A 48 -14.78 -11.33 8.17
N PHE A 49 -14.01 -11.71 7.16
CA PHE A 49 -14.28 -12.82 6.24
C PHE A 49 -13.19 -13.90 6.30
N ASP A 50 -13.62 -15.17 6.20
CA ASP A 50 -12.75 -16.35 6.35
C ASP A 50 -11.61 -16.45 5.31
N PHE A 51 -11.75 -15.78 4.16
CA PHE A 51 -10.76 -15.73 3.09
C PHE A 51 -10.22 -14.31 2.94
N CYS A 52 -9.40 -13.89 3.89
CA CYS A 52 -8.72 -12.61 3.83
C CYS A 52 -7.55 -12.67 2.84
N ILE A 53 -7.50 -11.73 1.91
CA ILE A 53 -6.39 -11.56 0.98
C ILE A 53 -6.00 -10.10 1.02
N LEU A 54 -4.69 -9.82 1.12
CA LEU A 54 -4.14 -8.48 0.98
C LEU A 54 -4.40 -7.95 -0.44
N GLN A 55 -5.33 -7.03 -0.57
CA GLN A 55 -5.72 -6.42 -1.85
C GLN A 55 -5.23 -4.99 -1.93
N ALA A 56 -4.86 -4.56 -3.13
CA ALA A 56 -4.43 -3.22 -3.45
C ALA A 56 -5.50 -2.47 -4.25
N GLU A 57 -5.56 -1.17 -4.02
CA GLU A 57 -6.26 -0.14 -4.79
C GLU A 57 -5.28 1.01 -5.04
N TRP A 58 -5.28 1.59 -6.23
CA TRP A 58 -4.35 2.65 -6.57
C TRP A 58 -4.92 3.61 -7.60
N PHE A 59 -4.36 4.81 -7.63
CA PHE A 59 -4.46 5.75 -8.74
C PHE A 59 -3.07 5.96 -9.32
N ASP A 60 -2.91 5.70 -10.62
CA ASP A 60 -1.60 5.79 -11.28
C ASP A 60 -1.27 7.17 -11.86
N GLY A 61 -2.17 8.14 -11.68
CA GLY A 61 -2.10 9.49 -12.24
C GLY A 61 -3.05 9.69 -13.42
N ASN A 62 -3.65 8.61 -13.94
CA ASN A 62 -4.61 8.66 -15.05
C ASN A 62 -5.90 7.89 -14.71
N GLU A 63 -5.77 6.69 -14.13
CA GLU A 63 -6.90 5.82 -13.82
C GLU A 63 -6.82 5.23 -12.42
N VAL A 64 -8.00 4.98 -11.86
CA VAL A 64 -8.18 4.23 -10.60
C VAL A 64 -8.37 2.76 -10.96
N ASP A 65 -7.65 1.89 -10.26
CA ASP A 65 -7.77 0.45 -10.38
C ASP A 65 -7.59 -0.21 -8.99
N GLY A 66 -7.97 -1.48 -8.85
CA GLY A 66 -7.93 -2.15 -7.56
C GLY A 66 -8.43 -3.59 -7.54
N GLY A 67 -8.58 -4.13 -6.33
CA GLY A 67 -8.99 -5.52 -6.11
C GLY A 67 -7.92 -6.54 -6.50
N VAL A 68 -6.66 -6.10 -6.67
CA VAL A 68 -5.56 -6.97 -7.08
C VAL A 68 -4.70 -7.34 -5.88
N SER A 69 -4.38 -8.62 -5.74
CA SER A 69 -3.56 -9.10 -4.62
C SER A 69 -2.12 -8.58 -4.68
N VAL A 70 -1.60 -8.18 -3.53
CA VAL A 70 -0.16 -7.94 -3.32
C VAL A 70 0.53 -9.30 -3.23
N VAL A 71 1.56 -9.55 -4.06
CA VAL A 71 2.26 -10.85 -4.10
C VAL A 71 3.61 -10.81 -3.41
N SER A 72 4.30 -9.67 -3.47
CA SER A 72 5.56 -9.50 -2.76
C SER A 72 5.83 -8.04 -2.45
N TYR A 73 6.69 -7.83 -1.46
CA TYR A 73 7.09 -6.50 -1.05
C TYR A 73 8.57 -6.45 -0.67
N LYS A 74 9.11 -5.25 -0.72
CA LYS A 74 10.35 -4.86 -0.07
C LYS A 74 10.14 -3.49 0.52
N ILE A 75 10.33 -3.33 1.81
CA ILE A 75 10.19 -2.04 2.46
C ILE A 75 11.52 -1.67 3.12
N GLY A 76 11.98 -0.45 2.89
CA GLY A 76 13.22 0.15 3.38
C GLY A 76 12.95 1.27 4.37
N GLN A 77 13.96 2.10 4.65
CA GLN A 77 13.78 3.27 5.51
C GLN A 77 13.09 4.43 4.78
N ASN A 78 13.32 4.54 3.47
CA ASN A 78 12.89 5.66 2.62
C ASN A 78 12.34 5.22 1.26
N LYS A 79 12.19 3.91 1.06
CA LYS A 79 11.70 3.35 -0.20
C LYS A 79 10.93 2.06 0.06
N ALA A 80 9.83 1.86 -0.64
CA ALA A 80 9.17 0.57 -0.77
C ALA A 80 9.10 0.15 -2.24
N THR A 81 9.16 -1.16 -2.47
CA THR A 81 8.81 -1.79 -3.73
C THR A 81 7.70 -2.79 -3.46
N ILE A 82 6.53 -2.61 -4.08
CA ILE A 82 5.36 -3.48 -3.92
C ILE A 82 5.01 -4.08 -5.28
N GLN A 83 4.90 -5.40 -5.37
CA GLN A 83 4.51 -6.09 -6.59
C GLN A 83 3.11 -6.68 -6.45
N LEU A 84 2.28 -6.45 -7.47
CA LEU A 84 0.93 -6.96 -7.57
C LEU A 84 0.85 -8.17 -8.51
N LYS A 85 -0.17 -8.99 -8.32
CA LYS A 85 -0.40 -10.22 -9.10
C LYS A 85 -0.58 -9.98 -10.60
N ASN A 86 -1.10 -8.81 -10.99
CA ASN A 86 -1.30 -8.41 -12.39
C ASN A 86 -0.01 -7.89 -13.06
N GLY A 87 1.15 -7.94 -12.39
CA GLY A 87 2.43 -7.49 -12.93
C GLY A 87 2.68 -5.98 -12.80
N TYR A 88 1.87 -5.26 -12.01
CA TYR A 88 2.21 -3.91 -11.57
C TYR A 88 3.28 -3.95 -10.48
N VAL A 89 4.22 -3.02 -10.56
CA VAL A 89 5.30 -2.84 -9.59
C VAL A 89 5.34 -1.37 -9.21
N PHE A 90 5.15 -1.09 -7.93
CA PHE A 90 5.19 0.25 -7.36
C PHE A 90 6.53 0.46 -6.69
N ASN A 91 7.23 1.52 -7.06
CA ASN A 91 8.47 1.98 -6.44
C ASN A 91 8.20 3.32 -5.75
N ILE A 92 8.07 3.30 -4.44
CA ILE A 92 7.54 4.41 -3.67
C ILE A 92 8.67 4.96 -2.82
N HIS A 93 9.02 6.23 -2.98
CA HIS A 93 9.93 6.93 -2.07
C HIS A 93 9.14 7.67 -1.02
N TYR A 94 9.66 7.77 0.20
CA TYR A 94 8.97 8.50 1.27
C TYR A 94 9.93 8.93 2.38
N LYS A 95 9.43 9.80 3.25
CA LYS A 95 10.04 10.11 4.55
C LYS A 95 9.02 9.79 5.62
N GLN A 96 9.32 8.79 6.45
CA GLN A 96 8.43 8.39 7.52
C GLN A 96 9.19 7.98 8.79
N THR A 97 8.51 8.10 9.93
CA THR A 97 8.99 7.67 11.24
C THR A 97 9.16 6.15 11.32
N ALA A 98 10.11 5.71 12.16
CA ALA A 98 10.40 4.29 12.33
C ALA A 98 9.21 3.49 12.90
N SER A 99 8.33 4.12 13.69
CA SER A 99 7.17 3.46 14.30
C SER A 99 6.13 3.03 13.27
N VAL A 100 5.73 3.93 12.36
CA VAL A 100 4.78 3.61 11.29
C VAL A 100 5.36 2.55 10.36
N LEU A 101 6.64 2.67 10.01
CA LEU A 101 7.32 1.66 9.18
C LEU A 101 7.40 0.29 9.86
N ALA A 102 7.56 0.24 11.19
CA ALA A 102 7.55 -1.02 11.93
C ALA A 102 6.17 -1.70 11.91
N GLN A 103 5.08 -0.91 11.99
CA GLN A 103 3.72 -1.43 11.86
C GLN A 103 3.48 -1.99 10.46
N ILE A 104 3.81 -1.22 9.41
CA ILE A 104 3.67 -1.66 8.01
C ILE A 104 4.50 -2.93 7.74
N ARG A 105 5.74 -2.99 8.23
CA ARG A 105 6.60 -4.20 8.12
C ARG A 105 5.97 -5.41 8.77
N SER A 106 5.52 -5.26 10.01
CA SER A 106 4.95 -6.36 10.78
C SER A 106 3.68 -6.90 10.11
N TYR A 107 2.87 -6.00 9.58
CA TYR A 107 1.70 -6.33 8.80
C TYR A 107 2.06 -7.06 7.49
N LEU A 108 2.90 -6.48 6.64
CA LEU A 108 3.29 -7.08 5.36
C LEU A 108 3.95 -8.46 5.53
N ALA A 109 4.79 -8.63 6.56
CA ALA A 109 5.44 -9.92 6.85
C ALA A 109 4.46 -11.05 7.21
N ARG A 110 3.27 -10.69 7.72
CA ARG A 110 2.20 -11.65 8.01
C ARG A 110 1.40 -12.00 6.75
N GLU A 111 1.19 -11.02 5.87
CA GLU A 111 0.24 -11.14 4.76
C GLU A 111 0.86 -11.58 3.43
N CYS A 112 2.13 -11.29 3.17
CA CYS A 112 2.76 -11.58 1.89
C CYS A 112 4.28 -11.85 2.00
N SER A 113 4.88 -12.29 0.90
CA SER A 113 6.30 -12.67 0.88
C SER A 113 7.23 -11.48 0.69
N GLU A 114 8.31 -11.42 1.46
CA GLU A 114 9.37 -10.44 1.26
C GLU A 114 10.22 -10.84 0.03
N ILE A 115 10.65 -9.85 -0.76
CA ILE A 115 11.52 -10.08 -1.93
C ILE A 115 12.95 -10.37 -1.43
N ASP A 116 13.40 -11.62 -1.59
CA ASP A 116 14.79 -12.01 -1.33
C ASP A 116 15.76 -11.26 -2.27
N THR A 117 16.88 -10.80 -1.72
CA THR A 117 17.99 -10.15 -2.44
C THR A 117 18.97 -11.13 -3.06
#